data_AF-A0A975KKE9-F1
#
_entry.id   AF-A0A975KKE9-F1
#
_cell.length_a   1.000
_cell.length_b   1.000
_cell.length_c   1.000
_cell.angle_alpha   90.00
_cell.angle_beta   90.00
_cell.angle_gamma   90.00
#
_symmetry.space_group_name_H-M   'P 1'
#
loop_
_entity.id
_entity.type
_entity.pdbx_description
1 polymer ?
#
loop_
_entity_poly.entity_id
_entity_poly.type
_entity_poly.pdbx_seq_one_letter_code
_entity_poly.pdbx_strand_id
1 'polypeptide(L)'
;MKRFFLLIIALSLMISLLGCGSNVQSGIKGYDDDDIAAIVKGKEITIGDLRLLYPDDEVLENIEGAVKLDLMLQEAKRMDIDVSDNIDQQTETMLMLPFRDKEDPFGKSMREFIESQAQKLSMDPEEYYRKYVEIRSEQIAYMDAYALEMFGEPDAYNEDGLEVYNEKANDFLHELVKEHEKDIEILIK
;
A
#
# COMPACT_ATOMS: atom_id res chain seq x y z
N MET A 1 20.78 8.78 -6.80
CA MET A 1 21.01 7.37 -6.42
C MET A 1 20.12 6.98 -5.25
N LYS A 2 20.20 7.62 -4.06
CA LYS A 2 19.26 7.37 -2.94
C LYS A 2 17.77 7.35 -3.33
N ARG A 3 17.34 8.28 -4.19
CA ARG A 3 15.96 8.38 -4.71
C ARG A 3 15.49 7.17 -5.53
N PHE A 4 16.37 6.56 -6.33
CA PHE A 4 16.03 5.34 -7.07
C PHE A 4 16.00 4.12 -6.16
N PHE A 5 16.87 4.08 -5.13
CA PHE A 5 16.89 3.00 -4.16
C PHE A 5 15.65 2.97 -3.27
N LEU A 6 15.18 4.12 -2.76
CA LEU A 6 13.93 4.21 -2.00
C LEU A 6 12.72 3.75 -2.81
N LEU A 7 12.62 4.16 -4.09
CA LEU A 7 11.56 3.72 -4.98
C LEU A 7 11.59 2.19 -5.26
N ILE A 8 12.77 1.58 -5.36
CA ILE A 8 12.91 0.13 -5.57
C ILE A 8 12.49 -0.64 -4.31
N ILE A 9 12.84 -0.15 -3.13
CA ILE A 9 12.45 -0.71 -1.82
C ILE A 9 10.93 -0.64 -1.65
N ALA A 10 10.32 0.53 -1.90
CA ALA A 10 8.88 0.70 -1.82
C ALA A 10 8.13 -0.26 -2.76
N LEU A 11 8.64 -0.42 -3.98
CA LEU A 11 8.03 -1.29 -4.98
C LEU A 11 8.14 -2.77 -4.59
N SER A 12 9.27 -3.19 -3.99
CA SER A 12 9.47 -4.57 -3.56
C SER A 12 8.66 -4.90 -2.30
N LEU A 13 8.57 -3.98 -1.35
CA LEU A 13 7.72 -4.12 -0.16
C LEU A 13 6.22 -4.15 -0.51
N MET A 14 5.79 -3.46 -1.56
CA MET A 14 4.40 -3.56 -2.01
C MET A 14 4.03 -4.95 -2.56
N ILE A 15 4.99 -5.68 -3.13
CA ILE A 15 4.76 -7.07 -3.57
C ILE A 15 4.59 -7.99 -2.35
N SER A 16 5.33 -7.73 -1.27
CA SER A 16 5.23 -8.41 0.02
C SER A 16 3.90 -8.19 0.76
N LEU A 17 3.19 -7.10 0.45
CA LEU A 17 1.86 -6.83 1.00
C LEU A 17 0.75 -7.60 0.28
N LEU A 18 1.00 -8.13 -0.92
CA LEU A 18 0.01 -8.96 -1.60
C LEU A 18 -0.24 -10.23 -0.77
N GLY A 19 -1.51 -10.54 -0.49
CA GLY A 19 -1.86 -11.81 0.15
C GLY A 19 -1.34 -12.97 -0.69
N CYS A 20 -0.82 -14.02 -0.06
CA CYS A 20 -0.54 -15.26 -0.79
C CYS A 20 -1.88 -15.78 -1.33
N GLY A 21 -2.11 -15.59 -2.63
CA GLY A 21 -3.38 -15.91 -3.30
C GLY A 21 -3.81 -17.36 -3.07
N SER A 22 -4.66 -17.59 -2.07
CA SER A 22 -5.68 -18.62 -2.18
C SER A 22 -6.63 -18.19 -3.30
N ASN A 23 -6.99 -19.10 -4.20
CA ASN A 23 -7.83 -18.89 -5.37
C ASN A 23 -9.24 -18.33 -5.02
N VAL A 24 -9.33 -17.09 -4.55
CA VAL A 24 -10.56 -16.40 -4.17
C VAL A 24 -11.05 -15.64 -5.39
N GLN A 25 -11.70 -16.39 -6.28
CA GLN A 25 -12.37 -15.82 -7.44
C GLN A 25 -13.70 -15.20 -6.98
N SER A 26 -13.64 -14.12 -6.19
CA SER A 26 -14.81 -13.36 -5.77
C SER A 26 -14.44 -11.90 -5.60
N GLY A 27 -14.79 -11.09 -6.61
CA GLY A 27 -14.85 -9.65 -6.41
C GLY A 27 -15.87 -9.29 -5.33
N ILE A 28 -15.85 -8.05 -4.88
CA ILE A 28 -16.66 -7.50 -3.79
C ILE A 28 -18.16 -7.32 -4.07
N LYS A 29 -18.73 -8.11 -4.98
CA LYS A 29 -20.13 -8.03 -5.35
C LYS A 29 -21.01 -8.45 -4.16
N GLY A 30 -21.65 -7.47 -3.54
CA GLY A 30 -22.52 -7.66 -2.36
C GLY A 30 -22.04 -6.93 -1.11
N TYR A 31 -20.89 -6.27 -1.17
CA TYR A 31 -20.42 -5.37 -0.12
C TYR A 31 -20.63 -3.90 -0.54
N ASP A 32 -21.04 -3.08 0.42
CA ASP A 32 -21.13 -1.62 0.30
C ASP A 32 -19.80 -0.98 0.72
N ASP A 33 -19.57 0.28 0.34
CA ASP A 33 -18.30 0.98 0.66
C ASP A 33 -18.08 1.14 2.17
N ASP A 34 -19.17 1.27 2.95
CA ASP A 34 -19.13 1.45 4.41
C ASP A 34 -18.96 0.12 5.17
N ASP A 35 -18.98 -1.03 4.49
CA ASP A 35 -18.78 -2.33 5.14
C ASP A 35 -17.35 -2.43 5.70
N ILE A 36 -17.24 -2.85 6.95
CA ILE A 36 -15.95 -3.02 7.63
C ILE A 36 -15.31 -4.33 7.16
N ALA A 37 -14.16 -4.23 6.50
CA ALA A 37 -13.38 -5.36 6.06
C ALA A 37 -12.48 -5.93 7.17
N ALA A 38 -11.85 -5.05 7.94
CA ALA A 38 -11.02 -5.43 9.07
C ALA A 38 -10.97 -4.34 10.15
N ILE A 39 -10.56 -4.72 11.36
CA ILE A 39 -10.25 -3.82 12.47
C ILE A 39 -8.82 -4.10 12.91
N VAL A 40 -8.01 -3.05 13.05
CA VAL A 40 -6.60 -3.12 13.43
C VAL A 40 -6.35 -2.17 14.60
N LYS A 41 -6.11 -2.73 15.79
CA LYS A 41 -5.92 -1.98 17.05
C LYS A 41 -7.06 -0.97 17.31
N GLY A 42 -8.29 -1.37 16.97
CA GLY A 42 -9.49 -0.57 17.13
C GLY A 42 -9.76 0.44 16.00
N LYS A 43 -8.94 0.49 14.95
CA LYS A 43 -9.19 1.27 13.74
C LYS A 43 -9.85 0.40 12.67
N GLU A 44 -10.97 0.86 12.13
CA GLU A 44 -11.69 0.18 11.04
C GLU A 44 -11.00 0.43 9.69
N ILE A 45 -10.96 -0.61 8.84
CA ILE A 45 -10.61 -0.57 7.43
C ILE A 45 -11.87 -0.97 6.67
N THR A 46 -12.41 -0.06 5.85
CA THR A 46 -13.65 -0.30 5.10
C THR A 46 -13.39 -0.86 3.70
N ILE A 47 -14.42 -1.42 3.07
CA ILE A 47 -14.37 -1.82 1.66
C ILE A 47 -14.11 -0.60 0.75
N GLY A 48 -14.67 0.56 1.08
CA GLY A 48 -14.42 1.81 0.36
C GLY A 48 -12.95 2.26 0.42
N ASP A 49 -12.30 2.12 1.59
CA ASP A 49 -10.86 2.41 1.73
C ASP A 49 -10.01 1.53 0.79
N LEU A 50 -10.38 0.25 0.67
CA LEU A 50 -9.70 -0.69 -0.20
C LEU A 50 -10.00 -0.44 -1.68
N ARG A 51 -11.26 -0.16 -2.05
CA ARG A 51 -11.66 0.18 -3.43
C ARG A 51 -10.95 1.42 -3.95
N LEU A 52 -10.64 2.37 -3.07
CA LEU A 52 -9.84 3.54 -3.42
C LEU A 52 -8.43 3.17 -3.86
N LEU A 53 -7.91 2.01 -3.43
CA LEU A 53 -6.52 1.59 -3.68
C LEU A 53 -6.40 0.46 -4.69
N TYR A 54 -7.45 -0.36 -4.82
CA TYR A 54 -7.44 -1.62 -5.58
C TYR A 54 -8.65 -1.77 -6.51
N PRO A 55 -8.48 -2.43 -7.67
CA PRO A 55 -9.60 -2.97 -8.45
C PRO A 55 -10.54 -3.85 -7.62
N ASP A 56 -11.84 -3.82 -7.92
CA ASP A 56 -12.87 -4.55 -7.15
C ASP A 56 -12.63 -6.06 -7.04
N ASP A 57 -12.00 -6.64 -8.06
CA ASP A 57 -11.62 -8.05 -8.14
C ASP A 57 -10.36 -8.38 -7.32
N GLU A 58 -9.60 -7.37 -6.92
CA GLU A 58 -8.40 -7.50 -6.09
C GLU A 58 -8.63 -7.07 -4.62
N VAL A 59 -9.72 -6.35 -4.31
CA VAL A 59 -9.97 -5.81 -2.96
C VAL A 59 -9.91 -6.88 -1.87
N LEU A 60 -10.58 -8.03 -2.05
CA LEU A 60 -10.60 -9.09 -1.03
C LEU A 60 -9.21 -9.73 -0.84
N GLU A 61 -8.47 -9.92 -1.94
CA GLU A 61 -7.12 -10.49 -1.91
C GLU A 61 -6.10 -9.56 -1.19
N ASN A 62 -6.42 -8.27 -1.10
CA ASN A 62 -5.58 -7.25 -0.48
C ASN A 62 -5.94 -6.89 0.97
N ILE A 63 -6.97 -7.51 1.57
CA ILE A 63 -7.35 -7.23 2.97
C ILE A 63 -6.19 -7.51 3.92
N GLU A 64 -5.53 -8.67 3.79
CA GLU A 64 -4.38 -9.02 4.65
C GLU A 64 -3.22 -8.04 4.47
N GLY A 65 -2.99 -7.58 3.24
CA GLY A 65 -2.00 -6.55 2.93
C GLY A 65 -2.31 -5.22 3.60
N ALA A 66 -3.58 -4.79 3.55
CA ALA A 66 -4.03 -3.57 4.19
C ALA A 66 -3.90 -3.65 5.72
N VAL A 67 -4.17 -4.81 6.33
CA VAL A 67 -3.94 -5.03 7.77
C VAL A 67 -2.47 -4.87 8.13
N LYS A 68 -1.56 -5.53 7.40
CA LYS A 68 -0.10 -5.40 7.61
C LYS A 68 0.35 -3.95 7.48
N LEU A 69 -0.08 -3.27 6.43
CA LEU A 69 0.28 -1.87 6.18
C LEU A 69 -0.25 -0.96 7.29
N ASP A 70 -1.49 -1.12 7.72
CA ASP A 70 -2.07 -0.31 8.79
C ASP A 70 -1.32 -0.50 10.11
N LEU A 71 -0.93 -1.74 10.45
CA LEU A 71 -0.06 -2.00 11.60
C LEU A 71 1.29 -1.27 11.50
N MET A 72 1.96 -1.35 10.35
CA MET A 72 3.22 -0.63 10.13
C MET A 72 3.06 0.87 10.33
N LEU A 73 2.01 1.47 9.77
CA LEU A 73 1.73 2.89 9.89
C LEU A 73 1.47 3.28 11.36
N GLN A 74 0.69 2.47 12.08
CA GLN A 74 0.43 2.72 13.49
C GLN A 74 1.70 2.60 14.35
N GLU A 75 2.56 1.62 14.09
CA GLU A 75 3.83 1.46 14.81
C GLU A 75 4.83 2.57 14.49
N ALA A 76 4.95 2.96 13.22
CA ALA A 76 5.78 4.09 12.81
C ALA A 76 5.34 5.39 13.48
N LYS A 77 4.02 5.65 13.52
CA LYS A 77 3.44 6.82 14.22
C LYS A 77 3.66 6.72 15.74
N ARG A 78 3.55 5.53 16.33
CA ARG A 78 3.84 5.31 17.76
C ARG A 78 5.30 5.60 18.11
N MET A 79 6.21 5.35 17.17
CA MET A 79 7.65 5.61 17.31
C MET A 79 8.04 7.06 17.01
N ASP A 80 7.08 7.92 16.64
CA ASP A 80 7.33 9.32 16.26
C ASP A 80 8.33 9.45 15.10
N ILE A 81 8.27 8.51 14.15
CA ILE A 81 9.09 8.56 12.93
C ILE A 81 8.61 9.72 12.06
N ASP A 82 9.48 10.71 11.87
CA ASP A 82 9.21 11.84 10.99
C ASP A 82 9.36 11.43 9.52
N VAL A 83 8.30 11.67 8.75
CA VAL A 83 8.20 11.32 7.34
C VAL A 83 7.78 12.50 6.46
N SER A 84 7.73 13.73 6.98
CA SER A 84 7.20 14.88 6.23
C SER A 84 7.89 15.07 4.87
N ASP A 85 9.22 15.05 4.88
CA ASP A 85 10.04 15.20 3.67
C ASP A 85 9.84 14.02 2.70
N ASN A 86 9.61 12.82 3.24
CA ASN A 86 9.35 11.63 2.44
C ASN A 86 7.97 11.71 1.77
N ILE A 87 6.94 12.17 2.48
CA ILE A 87 5.58 12.34 1.94
C ILE A 87 5.58 13.34 0.79
N ASP A 88 6.24 14.49 0.96
CA ASP A 88 6.35 15.51 -0.09
C ASP A 88 7.03 14.93 -1.33
N GLN A 89 8.14 14.20 -1.13
CA GLN A 89 8.87 13.57 -2.23
C GLN A 89 8.02 12.51 -2.96
N GLN A 90 7.28 11.67 -2.23
CA GLN A 90 6.42 10.66 -2.84
C GLN A 90 5.26 11.31 -3.59
N THR A 91 4.66 12.36 -3.02
CA THR A 91 3.58 13.13 -3.64
C THR A 91 4.01 13.73 -4.97
N GLU A 92 5.15 14.45 -4.98
CA GLU A 92 5.72 15.01 -6.21
C GLU A 92 5.96 13.92 -7.27
N THR A 93 6.52 12.78 -6.84
CA THR A 93 6.82 11.66 -7.73
C THR A 93 5.57 11.07 -8.34
N MET A 94 4.55 10.80 -7.51
CA MET A 94 3.30 10.20 -7.95
C MET A 94 2.55 11.12 -8.90
N LEU A 95 2.42 12.41 -8.60
CA LEU A 95 1.74 13.40 -9.44
C LEU A 95 2.30 13.48 -10.86
N MET A 96 3.57 13.14 -11.08
CA MET A 96 4.17 13.12 -12.42
C MET A 96 3.78 11.89 -13.25
N LEU A 97 3.31 10.79 -12.63
CA LEU A 97 3.09 9.50 -13.30
C LEU A 97 2.05 9.54 -14.45
N PRO A 98 0.83 10.09 -14.31
CA PRO A 98 -0.15 10.10 -15.39
C PRO A 98 0.22 11.06 -16.53
N PHE A 99 1.20 11.94 -16.33
CA PHE A 99 1.70 12.91 -17.30
C PHE A 99 3.04 12.51 -17.95
N ARG A 100 3.65 11.37 -17.58
CA ARG A 100 4.80 10.81 -18.30
C ARG A 100 4.33 10.24 -19.63
N ASP A 101 4.35 11.07 -20.67
CA ASP A 101 4.04 10.75 -22.08
C ASP A 101 2.65 10.10 -22.32
N LYS A 102 1.87 10.66 -23.24
CA LYS A 102 0.54 10.08 -23.55
C LYS A 102 0.65 8.71 -24.20
N GLU A 103 1.77 8.43 -24.86
CA GLU A 103 2.05 7.17 -25.54
C GLU A 103 2.68 6.12 -24.60
N ASP A 104 3.03 6.47 -23.36
CA ASP A 104 3.58 5.51 -22.39
C ASP A 104 2.51 4.51 -21.95
N PRO A 105 2.73 3.19 -22.11
CA PRO A 105 1.77 2.16 -21.70
C PRO A 105 1.43 2.21 -20.21
N PHE A 106 2.39 2.56 -19.36
CA PHE A 106 2.18 2.66 -17.92
C PHE A 106 1.30 3.89 -17.58
N GLY A 107 1.62 5.05 -18.13
CA GLY A 107 0.78 6.25 -18.01
C GLY A 107 -0.65 6.03 -18.52
N LYS A 108 -0.83 5.25 -19.61
CA LYS A 108 -2.15 4.88 -20.10
C LYS A 108 -2.92 4.00 -19.12
N SER A 109 -2.31 2.93 -18.61
CA SER A 109 -2.93 2.03 -17.63
C SER A 109 -3.32 2.76 -16.35
N MET A 110 -2.49 3.69 -15.88
CA MET A 110 -2.79 4.52 -14.70
C MET A 110 -4.01 5.41 -14.93
N ARG A 111 -4.14 6.05 -16.11
CA ARG A 111 -5.32 6.85 -16.45
C ARG A 111 -6.59 6.01 -16.51
N GLU A 112 -6.53 4.82 -17.13
CA GLU A 112 -7.66 3.89 -17.18
C GLU A 112 -8.09 3.42 -15.77
N PHE A 113 -7.12 3.15 -14.90
CA PHE A 113 -7.39 2.83 -13.50
C PHE A 113 -8.07 3.99 -12.77
N ILE A 114 -7.52 5.21 -12.87
CA ILE A 114 -8.08 6.43 -12.26
C ILE A 114 -9.51 6.67 -12.74
N GLU A 115 -9.75 6.65 -14.04
CA GLU A 115 -11.07 6.89 -14.63
C GLU A 115 -12.07 5.82 -14.19
N SER A 116 -11.67 4.55 -14.18
CA SER A 116 -12.53 3.44 -13.77
C SER A 116 -12.93 3.53 -12.30
N GLN A 117 -11.97 3.82 -11.42
CA GLN A 117 -12.23 3.91 -9.98
C GLN A 117 -13.02 5.15 -9.61
N ALA A 118 -12.69 6.30 -10.21
CA ALA A 118 -13.46 7.53 -10.02
C ALA A 118 -14.93 7.34 -10.44
N GLN A 119 -15.18 6.68 -11.57
CA GLN A 119 -16.54 6.38 -12.02
C GLN A 119 -17.31 5.51 -11.01
N LYS A 120 -16.67 4.47 -10.47
CA LYS A 120 -17.30 3.55 -9.50
C LYS A 120 -17.65 4.26 -8.19
N LEU A 121 -16.71 5.08 -7.69
CA LEU A 121 -16.89 5.84 -6.46
C LEU A 121 -17.72 7.12 -6.65
N SER A 122 -18.24 7.35 -7.86
CA SER A 122 -18.98 8.56 -8.22
C SER A 122 -18.21 9.86 -7.92
N MET A 123 -16.89 9.83 -8.12
CA MET A 123 -15.97 10.94 -7.93
C MET A 123 -15.53 11.52 -9.27
N ASP A 124 -15.11 12.79 -9.26
CA ASP A 124 -14.37 13.34 -10.39
C ASP A 124 -12.98 12.64 -10.50
N PRO A 125 -12.49 12.29 -11.70
CA PRO A 125 -11.19 11.62 -11.86
C PRO A 125 -10.00 12.39 -11.26
N GLU A 126 -10.00 13.72 -11.33
CA GLU A 126 -8.93 14.55 -10.77
C GLU A 126 -9.01 14.60 -9.23
N GLU A 127 -10.23 14.62 -8.69
CA GLU A 127 -10.48 14.50 -7.26
C GLU A 127 -10.06 13.14 -6.71
N TYR A 128 -10.48 12.05 -7.36
CA TYR A 128 -10.05 10.69 -7.02
C TYR A 128 -8.52 10.59 -7.03
N TYR A 129 -7.88 11.09 -8.10
CA TYR A 129 -6.45 10.95 -8.25
C TYR A 129 -5.68 11.72 -7.18
N ARG A 130 -6.13 12.93 -6.80
CA ARG A 130 -5.55 13.67 -5.67
C ARG A 130 -5.61 12.86 -4.37
N LYS A 131 -6.78 12.29 -4.05
CA LYS A 131 -6.97 11.48 -2.84
C LYS A 131 -6.13 10.21 -2.87
N TYR A 132 -6.04 9.55 -4.03
CA TYR A 132 -5.19 8.39 -4.24
C TYR A 132 -3.72 8.72 -3.97
N VAL A 133 -3.22 9.82 -4.54
CA VAL A 133 -1.82 10.25 -4.35
C VAL A 133 -1.53 10.58 -2.89
N GLU A 134 -2.41 11.31 -2.22
CA GLU A 134 -2.26 11.67 -0.80
C GLU A 134 -2.08 10.41 0.06
N ILE A 135 -3.02 9.47 -0.03
CA ILE A 135 -3.01 8.24 0.77
C ILE A 135 -1.79 7.38 0.42
N ARG A 136 -1.50 7.21 -0.86
CA ARG A 136 -0.39 6.35 -1.28
C ARG A 136 0.98 6.91 -0.93
N SER A 137 1.13 8.22 -1.02
CA SER A 137 2.38 8.89 -0.66
C SER A 137 2.64 8.78 0.85
N GLU A 138 1.60 8.94 1.67
CA GLU A 138 1.69 8.70 3.12
C GLU A 138 2.04 7.24 3.42
N GLN A 139 1.32 6.28 2.83
CA GLN A 139 1.56 4.84 3.01
C GLN A 139 3.00 4.46 2.67
N ILE A 140 3.49 4.88 1.50
CA ILE A 140 4.85 4.57 1.05
C ILE A 140 5.88 5.22 1.98
N ALA A 141 5.69 6.49 2.34
CA ALA A 141 6.63 7.20 3.20
C ALA A 141 6.79 6.55 4.58
N TYR A 142 5.69 6.18 5.23
CA TYR A 142 5.73 5.47 6.51
C TYR A 142 6.28 4.05 6.38
N MET A 143 5.88 3.32 5.33
CA MET A 143 6.38 1.96 5.08
C MET A 143 7.89 1.95 4.90
N ASP A 144 8.43 2.84 4.06
CA ASP A 144 9.86 2.98 3.79
C ASP A 144 10.62 3.38 5.06
N ALA A 145 10.13 4.38 5.80
CA ALA A 145 10.79 4.89 6.98
C ALA A 145 10.79 3.85 8.12
N TYR A 146 9.68 3.14 8.32
CA TYR A 146 9.59 2.07 9.30
C TYR A 146 10.48 0.89 8.95
N ALA A 147 10.50 0.47 7.67
CA ALA A 147 11.40 -0.58 7.21
C ALA A 147 12.87 -0.21 7.45
N LEU A 148 13.26 1.01 7.10
CA LEU A 148 14.60 1.52 7.32
C LEU A 148 14.99 1.56 8.80
N GLU A 149 14.08 2.00 9.67
CA GLU A 149 14.31 2.04 11.11
C GLU A 149 14.48 0.65 11.72
N MET A 150 13.67 -0.33 11.28
CA MET A 150 13.65 -1.66 11.88
C MET A 150 14.80 -2.57 11.41
N PHE A 151 15.26 -2.44 10.16
CA PHE A 151 16.25 -3.36 9.61
C PHE A 151 17.34 -2.72 8.74
N GLY A 152 17.39 -1.39 8.64
CA GLY A 152 18.44 -0.64 7.93
C GLY A 152 18.25 -0.58 6.41
N GLU A 153 19.25 -0.06 5.70
CA GLU A 153 19.21 0.03 4.24
C GLU A 153 19.46 -1.36 3.60
N PRO A 154 18.83 -1.70 2.46
CA PRO A 154 19.19 -2.91 1.72
C PRO A 154 20.64 -2.85 1.24
N ASP A 155 21.33 -3.99 1.28
CA ASP A 155 22.67 -4.11 0.70
C ASP A 155 22.59 -4.21 -0.82
N ALA A 156 22.32 -3.08 -1.48
CA ALA A 156 22.11 -3.05 -2.92
C ALA A 156 23.38 -3.29 -3.76
N TYR A 157 24.53 -3.51 -3.11
CA TYR A 157 25.79 -3.86 -3.77
C TYR A 157 26.03 -5.37 -3.84
N ASN A 158 25.21 -6.16 -3.14
CA ASN A 158 25.23 -7.61 -3.19
C ASN A 158 24.19 -8.12 -4.20
N GLU A 159 24.51 -9.18 -4.94
CA GLU A 159 23.66 -9.78 -5.98
C GLU A 159 22.29 -10.20 -5.42
N ASP A 160 22.29 -10.78 -4.21
CA ASP A 160 21.08 -11.25 -3.53
C ASP A 160 20.57 -10.24 -2.49
N GLY A 161 21.16 -9.05 -2.39
CA GLY A 161 20.92 -8.12 -1.29
C GLY A 161 19.48 -7.61 -1.19
N LEU A 162 18.79 -7.46 -2.33
CA LEU A 162 17.37 -7.10 -2.38
C LEU A 162 16.45 -8.27 -2.02
N GLU A 163 16.78 -9.49 -2.45
CA GLU A 163 15.99 -10.69 -2.13
C GLU A 163 16.02 -10.96 -0.63
N VAL A 164 17.23 -10.97 -0.05
CA VAL A 164 17.43 -11.13 1.40
C VAL A 164 16.73 -10.03 2.20
N TYR A 165 16.70 -8.81 1.68
CA TYR A 165 15.97 -7.71 2.31
C TYR A 165 14.46 -7.94 2.30
N ASN A 166 13.90 -8.39 1.16
CA ASN A 166 12.47 -8.68 1.04
C ASN A 166 12.04 -9.86 1.92
N GLU A 167 12.85 -10.93 2.00
CA GLU A 167 12.58 -12.06 2.90
C GLU A 167 12.55 -11.60 4.36
N LYS A 168 13.55 -10.82 4.79
CA LYS A 168 13.58 -10.25 6.15
C LYS A 168 12.38 -9.36 6.43
N ALA A 169 12.00 -8.51 5.48
CA ALA A 169 10.83 -7.66 5.61
C ALA A 169 9.55 -8.50 5.73
N ASN A 170 9.39 -9.55 4.92
CA ASN A 170 8.26 -10.47 4.99
C ASN A 170 8.17 -11.19 6.34
N ASP A 171 9.27 -11.77 6.81
CA ASP A 171 9.33 -12.46 8.10
C ASP A 171 8.99 -11.50 9.24
N PHE A 172 9.55 -10.28 9.19
CA PHE A 172 9.24 -9.24 10.16
C PHE A 172 7.76 -8.87 10.17
N LEU A 173 7.13 -8.67 9.00
CA LEU A 173 5.71 -8.36 8.91
C LEU A 173 4.83 -9.50 9.41
N HIS A 174 5.24 -10.75 9.18
CA HIS A 174 4.54 -11.91 9.70
C HIS A 174 4.58 -11.96 11.22
N GLU A 175 5.75 -11.75 11.83
CA GLU A 175 5.87 -11.69 13.28
C GLU A 175 5.14 -10.47 13.86
N LEU A 176 5.15 -9.32 13.19
CA LEU A 176 4.39 -8.14 13.61
C LEU A 176 2.87 -8.42 13.69
N VAL A 177 2.31 -9.06 12.67
CA VAL A 177 0.90 -9.47 12.67
C VAL A 177 0.61 -10.44 13.81
N LYS A 178 1.51 -11.40 14.06
CA LYS A 178 1.37 -12.40 15.12
C LYS A 178 1.48 -11.80 16.52
N GLU A 179 2.36 -10.83 16.73
CA GLU A 179 2.46 -10.08 17.99
C GLU A 179 1.17 -9.32 18.30
N HIS A 180 0.48 -8.83 17.26
CA HIS A 180 -0.77 -8.08 17.35
C HIS A 180 -2.02 -8.90 17.02
N GLU A 181 -1.95 -10.24 16.98
CA GLU A 181 -3.07 -11.10 16.52
C GLU A 181 -4.38 -10.83 17.27
N LYS A 182 -4.30 -10.50 18.57
CA LYS A 182 -5.47 -10.20 19.42
C LYS A 182 -6.10 -8.84 19.15
N ASP A 183 -5.37 -7.95 18.49
CA ASP A 183 -5.81 -6.61 18.15
C ASP A 183 -6.27 -6.52 16.68
N ILE A 184 -6.30 -7.65 15.97
CA ILE A 184 -6.64 -7.74 14.54
C ILE A 184 -7.90 -8.60 14.39
N GLU A 185 -8.89 -8.05 13.70
CA GLU A 185 -10.12 -8.76 13.34
C GLU A 185 -10.38 -8.59 11.84
N ILE A 186 -10.29 -9.67 11.05
CA ILE A 186 -10.70 -9.67 9.64
C ILE A 186 -12.14 -10.17 9.56
N LEU A 187 -13.05 -9.32 9.09
CA LEU A 187 -14.50 -9.55 9.12
C LEU A 187 -15.03 -10.08 7.79
N ILE A 188 -14.32 -9.83 6.69
CA ILE A 188 -14.69 -10.23 5.33
C ILE A 188 -13.64 -11.20 4.77
N LYS A 189 -14.09 -12.30 4.15
CA LYS A 189 -13.26 -13.36 3.55
C LYS A 189 -13.78 -13.76 2.18
#